data_AF-A0A519GYC9-F1
#
_entry.id   AF-A0A519GYC9-F1
#
_cell.length_a   1.000
_cell.length_b   1.000
_cell.length_c   1.000
_cell.angle_alpha   90.00
_cell.angle_beta   90.00
_cell.angle_gamma   90.00
#
_symmetry.space_group_name_H-M   'P 1'
#
loop_
_entity.id
_entity.type
_entity.pdbx_description
1 polymer ?
#
loop_
_entity_poly.entity_id
_entity_poly.type
_entity_poly.pdbx_seq_one_letter_code
_entity_poly.pdbx_strand_id
1 'polypeptide(L)' 'MSSLPPSPAVVPWACPLCGQANLCAIEAARLTGQAPAECWCMQVEFDTSALTSLPVESRGLACICQRCATQQP' A
#
# COMPACT_ATOMS: atom_id res chain seq x y z
N MET A 1 -24.39 -18.03 16.46
CA MET A 1 -22.99 -17.65 16.20
C MET A 1 -22.96 -16.87 14.89
N SER A 2 -23.20 -15.57 14.97
CA SER A 2 -23.13 -14.69 13.79
C SER A 2 -21.66 -14.39 13.55
N SER A 3 -21.08 -15.05 12.54
CA SER A 3 -19.76 -14.69 12.03
C SER A 3 -19.87 -13.29 11.42
N LEU A 4 -19.27 -12.30 12.08
CA LEU A 4 -19.01 -11.01 11.45
C LEU A 4 -18.18 -11.25 10.17
N PRO A 5 -18.45 -10.54 9.07
CA PRO A 5 -17.53 -10.54 7.94
C PRO A 5 -16.16 -10.08 8.45
N PRO A 6 -15.03 -10.64 7.95
CA PRO A 6 -13.73 -10.08 8.27
C PRO A 6 -13.76 -8.60 7.87
N SER A 7 -13.41 -7.71 8.81
CA SER A 7 -13.01 -6.32 8.54
C SER A 7 -12.27 -6.29 7.20
N PRO A 8 -12.55 -5.35 6.27
CA PRO A 8 -12.11 -5.43 4.88
C PRO A 8 -10.66 -5.90 4.86
N ALA A 9 -10.49 -7.17 4.46
CA ALA A 9 -9.25 -7.88 4.69
C ALA A 9 -8.15 -7.06 4.02
N VAL A 10 -7.20 -6.56 4.81
CA VAL A 10 -6.15 -5.69 4.28
C VAL A 10 -5.51 -6.41 3.10
N VAL A 11 -5.60 -5.80 1.92
CA VAL A 11 -5.10 -6.39 0.68
C VAL A 11 -3.65 -5.93 0.52
N PRO A 12 -2.64 -6.79 0.74
CA PRO A 12 -1.24 -6.33 0.88
C PRO A 12 -0.66 -5.72 -0.40
N TRP A 13 -1.26 -6.04 -1.56
CA TRP A 13 -0.84 -5.58 -2.89
C TRP A 13 -1.61 -4.33 -3.36
N ALA A 14 -2.64 -3.89 -2.64
CA ALA A 14 -3.44 -2.72 -2.98
C ALA A 14 -3.16 -1.54 -2.04
N CYS A 15 -3.18 -0.34 -2.58
CA CYS A 15 -3.07 0.90 -1.83
C CYS A 15 -4.33 1.09 -0.99
N PRO A 16 -4.23 1.21 0.35
CA PRO A 16 -5.40 1.37 1.22
C PRO A 16 -6.14 2.70 1.03
N LEU A 17 -5.54 3.68 0.34
CA LEU A 17 -6.15 4.99 0.09
C LEU A 17 -6.99 5.03 -1.19
N CYS A 18 -6.58 4.30 -2.24
CA CYS A 18 -7.27 4.38 -3.55
C CYS A 18 -7.60 3.02 -4.19
N GLY A 19 -7.24 1.90 -3.55
CA GLY A 19 -7.49 0.55 -4.04
C GLY A 19 -6.65 0.10 -5.24
N GLN A 20 -5.85 0.99 -5.84
CA GLN A 20 -4.95 0.65 -6.96
C GLN A 20 -3.74 -0.16 -6.48
N ALA A 21 -3.03 -0.82 -7.40
CA ALA A 21 -1.80 -1.52 -7.06
C ALA A 21 -0.79 -0.59 -6.35
N ASN A 22 -0.20 -1.05 -5.25
CA ASN A 22 0.80 -0.26 -4.53
C ASN A 22 2.19 -0.32 -5.16
N LEU A 23 2.45 -1.36 -5.98
CA LEU A 23 3.69 -1.59 -6.70
C LEU A 23 4.94 -1.47 -5.82
N CYS A 24 4.84 -1.82 -4.53
CA CYS A 24 6.03 -1.88 -3.68
C CYS A 24 6.99 -2.95 -4.21
N ALA A 25 8.27 -2.92 -3.81
CA ALA A 25 9.28 -3.85 -4.33
C ALA A 25 8.88 -5.33 -4.18
N ILE A 26 8.18 -5.68 -3.10
CA ILE A 26 7.67 -7.04 -2.87
C ILE A 26 6.57 -7.40 -3.87
N GLU A 27 5.62 -6.49 -4.11
CA GLU A 27 4.56 -6.72 -5.09
C GLU A 27 5.10 -6.72 -6.54
N ALA A 28 6.05 -5.84 -6.85
CA ALA A 28 6.74 -5.82 -8.13
C ALA A 28 7.51 -7.13 -8.37
N ALA A 29 8.20 -7.66 -7.35
CA ALA A 29 8.84 -8.97 -7.41
C ALA A 29 7.82 -10.09 -7.65
N ARG A 30 6.68 -10.06 -6.96
CA ARG A 30 5.59 -11.03 -7.17
C ARG A 30 5.06 -11.02 -8.60
N LEU A 31 4.88 -9.84 -9.20
CA LEU A 31 4.35 -9.68 -10.56
C LEU A 31 5.35 -10.09 -11.65
N THR A 32 6.64 -9.84 -11.42
CA THR A 32 7.70 -10.06 -12.42
C THR A 32 8.43 -11.40 -12.27
N GLY A 33 8.35 -12.03 -11.09
CA GLY A 33 9.15 -13.20 -10.72
C GLY A 33 10.63 -12.87 -10.45
N GLN A 34 11.00 -11.59 -10.42
CA GLN A 34 12.36 -11.14 -10.15
C GLN A 34 12.58 -10.94 -8.65
N ALA A 35 13.84 -10.92 -8.22
CA ALA A 35 14.17 -10.56 -6.85
C ALA A 35 13.73 -9.11 -6.54
N PRO A 36 13.25 -8.82 -5.32
CA PRO A 36 12.85 -7.46 -4.95
C PRO A 36 14.07 -6.53 -5.01
N ALA A 37 13.93 -5.45 -5.77
CA ALA A 37 14.88 -4.35 -5.80
C ALA A 37 14.62 -3.36 -4.65
N GLU A 38 15.36 -2.26 -4.63
CA GLU A 38 15.01 -1.11 -3.80
C GLU A 38 13.60 -0.60 -4.18
N CYS A 39 12.76 -0.36 -3.18
CA CYS A 39 11.40 0.08 -3.43
C CYS A 39 11.39 1.57 -3.79
N TRP A 40 10.52 1.96 -4.73
CA TRP A 40 10.29 3.36 -5.05
C TRP A 40 10.00 4.18 -3.78
N CYS A 41 9.34 3.61 -2.77
CA CYS A 41 8.99 4.33 -1.53
C CYS A 41 10.20 4.83 -0.73
N MET A 42 11.39 4.25 -0.95
CA MET A 42 12.62 4.70 -0.30
C MET A 42 13.27 5.89 -1.02
N GLN A 43 12.79 6.24 -2.21
CA GLN A 43 13.38 7.24 -3.11
C GLN A 43 12.52 8.51 -3.24
N VAL A 44 11.39 8.57 -2.52
CA VAL A 44 10.43 9.68 -2.59
C VAL A 44 10.13 10.21 -1.19
N GLU A 45 9.93 11.51 -1.12
CA GLU A 45 9.41 12.17 0.07
C GLU A 45 7.88 12.02 0.15
N PHE A 46 7.39 11.58 1.31
CA PHE A 46 5.98 11.34 1.53
C PHE A 46 5.29 12.61 1.99
N ASP A 47 4.14 12.91 1.41
CA ASP A 47 3.26 13.92 1.94
C ASP A 47 2.68 13.44 3.28
N THR A 48 2.78 14.28 4.30
CA THR A 48 2.35 13.94 5.66
C THR A 48 0.83 13.73 5.76
N SER A 49 0.04 14.38 4.90
CA SER A 49 -1.41 14.19 4.84
C SER A 49 -1.76 12.79 4.31
N ALA A 50 -0.96 12.23 3.40
CA ALA A 50 -1.14 10.87 2.90
C ALA A 50 -0.98 9.85 4.03
N LEU A 51 0.08 9.99 4.83
CA LEU A 51 0.34 9.12 5.99
C LEU A 51 -0.74 9.25 7.07
N THR A 52 -1.22 10.47 7.31
CA THR A 52 -2.27 10.74 8.30
C THR A 52 -3.63 10.18 7.87
N SER A 53 -3.88 10.13 6.56
CA SER A 53 -5.12 9.59 5.97
C SER A 53 -5.19 8.06 5.95
N LEU A 54 -4.11 7.36 6.33
CA LEU A 54 -4.09 5.90 6.34
C LEU A 54 -5.10 5.32 7.34
N PRO A 55 -5.99 4.41 6.89
CA PRO A 55 -6.84 3.61 7.79
C PRO A 55 -5.97 2.89 8.82
N VAL A 56 -6.33 2.99 10.10
CA VAL A 56 -5.53 2.45 11.22
C VAL A 56 -5.31 0.95 11.05
N GLU A 57 -6.33 0.24 10.58
CA GLU A 57 -6.35 -1.19 10.34
C GLU A 57 -5.38 -1.62 9.24
N SER A 58 -4.97 -0.70 8.35
CA SER A 58 -4.06 -1.00 7.23
C SER A 58 -2.59 -0.67 7.52
N ARG A 59 -2.31 0.04 8.62
CA ARG A 59 -0.96 0.51 8.95
C ARG A 59 -0.05 -0.67 9.27
N GLY A 60 1.13 -0.68 8.65
CA GLY A 60 2.10 -1.78 8.80
C GLY A 60 1.73 -3.08 8.06
N LEU A 61 0.60 -3.10 7.33
CA LEU A 61 0.10 -4.30 6.65
C LEU A 61 0.06 -4.16 5.12
N ALA A 62 -0.18 -2.97 4.59
CA ALA A 62 -0.15 -2.69 3.15
C ALA A 62 0.60 -1.37 2.86
N CYS A 63 1.35 -1.35 1.75
CA CYS A 63 1.99 -0.12 1.27
C CYS A 63 0.95 0.76 0.57
N ILE A 64 1.10 2.09 0.67
CA ILE A 64 0.41 3.04 -0.22
C ILE A 64 1.11 3.07 -1.58
N CYS A 65 0.42 3.48 -2.65
CA CYS A 65 1.03 3.68 -3.96
C CYS A 65 1.74 5.05 -4.05
N GLN A 66 2.66 5.18 -5.01
CA GLN A 66 3.43 6.42 -5.22
C GLN A 66 2.53 7.64 -5.38
N ARG A 67 1.48 7.53 -6.21
CA ARG A 67 0.53 8.62 -6.43
C ARG A 67 -0.08 9.14 -5.14
N CYS A 68 -0.54 8.24 -4.27
CA CYS A 68 -1.11 8.65 -2.98
C CYS A 68 -0.03 9.15 -2.01
N ALA A 69 1.17 8.56 -2.03
CA ALA A 69 2.29 9.00 -1.20
C ALA A 69 2.70 10.45 -1.48
N THR A 70 2.62 10.88 -2.74
CA THR A 70 3.01 12.23 -3.17
C THR A 70 1.83 13.16 -3.48
N GLN A 71 0.59 12.74 -3.16
CA GLN A 71 -0.64 13.48 -3.49
C GLN A 71 -0.72 13.92 -4.97
N GLN A 72 -0.23 13.07 -5.86
CA GLN A 72 -0.34 13.29 -7.31
C GLN A 72 -1.77 12.96 -7.79
N PRO A 73 -2.28 13.65 -8.81
CA PRO A 73 -3.58 13.35 -9.42
C PRO A 73 -3.62 11.97 -10.10
#